data_AF-A0A536ZQV8-F1
#
_entry.id   AF-A0A536ZQV8-F1
#
_cell.length_a   1.000
_cell.length_b   1.000
_cell.length_c   1.000
_cell.angle_alpha   90.00
_cell.angle_beta   90.00
_cell.angle_gamma   90.00
#
_symmetry.space_group_name_H-M   'P 1'
#
loop_
_entity.id
_entity.type
_entity.pdbx_description
1 polymer ?
#
loop_
_entity_poly.entity_id
_entity_poly.type
_entity_poly.pdbx_seq_one_letter_code
_entity_poly.pdbx_strand_id
1 'polypeptide(L)'
;MNEMRNSLRVYWRPGCSSCVKIKEFLTNLGVEYESINVSARPEAMEELRELGVRTVPVVARGKEYVFAQELADVSQFIGRKVDFRRLPPAALHQKWQAVLAAAQRHVMQIPAERLPERATPGRDRSIRDLAYHVYQVPDAFLQAVEDGAQDLTAVYNAPPPANVTKVDDIRAYGASVAKRLEAWWRREGKRAESAKVETYYGEQPLHHVMERCTWHSAQHARQIVSVLEGFGIVPNGPLTQEDYAGLPMPAGLWE
;
A
#
# COMPACT_ATOMS: atom_id res chain seq x y z
N MET A 1 1.47 -28.46 -24.27
CA MET A 1 2.56 -28.09 -23.34
C MET A 1 3.01 -26.62 -23.45
N ASN A 2 2.53 -25.83 -24.42
CA ASN A 2 2.97 -24.43 -24.62
C ASN A 2 2.01 -23.37 -24.04
N GLU A 3 0.74 -23.72 -23.77
CA GLU A 3 -0.27 -22.76 -23.25
C GLU A 3 -0.05 -22.39 -21.77
N MET A 4 0.34 -23.34 -20.90
CA MET A 4 0.61 -23.04 -19.48
C MET A 4 1.85 -22.16 -19.24
N ARG A 5 2.74 -22.02 -20.22
CA ARG A 5 3.93 -21.13 -20.10
C ARG A 5 3.61 -19.66 -20.40
N ASN A 6 2.44 -19.39 -21.01
CA ASN A 6 2.00 -18.05 -21.43
C ASN A 6 0.83 -17.49 -20.61
N SER A 7 0.29 -18.26 -19.65
CA SER A 7 -0.74 -17.74 -18.75
C SER A 7 -0.16 -16.68 -17.82
N LEU A 8 -0.94 -15.63 -17.56
CA LEU A 8 -0.58 -14.62 -16.58
C LEU A 8 -0.67 -15.22 -15.18
N ARG A 9 0.32 -14.92 -14.34
CA ARG A 9 0.37 -15.28 -12.92
C ARG A 9 0.38 -14.01 -12.09
N VAL A 10 -0.43 -13.95 -11.05
CA VAL A 10 -0.45 -12.83 -10.09
C VAL A 10 -0.01 -13.36 -8.74
N TYR A 11 1.17 -12.95 -8.31
CA TYR A 11 1.71 -13.28 -6.99
C TYR A 11 1.26 -12.23 -6.00
N TRP A 12 0.66 -12.66 -4.89
CA TRP A 12 0.03 -11.77 -3.92
C TRP A 12 0.08 -12.35 -2.50
N ARG A 13 -0.24 -11.52 -1.50
CA ARG A 13 -0.39 -11.95 -0.09
C ARG A 13 -1.62 -11.31 0.58
N PRO A 14 -2.24 -11.95 1.59
CA PRO A 14 -3.40 -11.39 2.27
C PRO A 14 -3.14 -10.04 2.95
N GLY A 15 -4.16 -9.18 2.96
CA GLY A 15 -4.11 -7.85 3.58
C GLY A 15 -3.13 -6.84 2.93
N CYS A 16 -2.63 -7.13 1.73
CA CYS A 16 -1.78 -6.24 0.93
C CYS A 16 -2.65 -5.34 0.04
N SER A 17 -2.54 -4.02 0.22
CA SER A 17 -3.38 -3.03 -0.48
C SER A 17 -3.21 -3.07 -2.00
N SER A 18 -1.96 -3.09 -2.50
CA SER A 18 -1.68 -3.21 -3.93
C SER A 18 -2.11 -4.55 -4.52
N CYS A 19 -2.11 -5.61 -3.71
CA CYS A 19 -2.53 -6.94 -4.15
C CYS A 19 -4.03 -7.02 -4.41
N VAL A 20 -4.85 -6.39 -3.55
CA VAL A 20 -6.30 -6.24 -3.80
C VAL A 20 -6.50 -5.45 -5.10
N LYS A 21 -5.79 -4.32 -5.21
CA LYS A 21 -5.97 -3.39 -6.31
C LYS A 21 -5.65 -4.00 -7.68
N ILE A 22 -4.55 -4.75 -7.79
CA ILE A 22 -4.17 -5.41 -9.05
C ILE A 22 -5.16 -6.50 -9.46
N LYS A 23 -5.65 -7.29 -8.51
CA LYS A 23 -6.60 -8.37 -8.79
C LYS A 23 -7.93 -7.81 -9.30
N GLU A 24 -8.43 -6.76 -8.67
CA GLU A 24 -9.63 -6.04 -9.15
C GLU A 24 -9.41 -5.43 -10.53
N PHE A 25 -8.26 -4.78 -10.74
CA PHE A 25 -7.93 -4.19 -12.04
C PHE A 25 -7.97 -5.22 -13.16
N LEU A 26 -7.32 -6.38 -12.99
CA LEU A 26 -7.32 -7.45 -13.99
C LEU A 26 -8.71 -8.07 -14.18
N THR A 27 -9.46 -8.26 -13.10
CA THR A 27 -10.83 -8.79 -13.14
C THR A 27 -11.75 -7.87 -13.93
N ASN A 28 -11.68 -6.56 -13.69
CA ASN A 28 -12.48 -5.56 -14.41
C ASN A 28 -12.15 -5.47 -15.90
N LEU A 29 -10.92 -5.86 -16.28
CA LEU A 29 -10.51 -5.97 -17.68
C LEU A 29 -10.85 -7.32 -18.32
N GLY A 30 -11.46 -8.25 -17.58
CA GLY A 30 -11.75 -9.60 -18.06
C GLY A 30 -10.49 -10.40 -18.39
N VAL A 31 -9.38 -10.14 -17.69
CA VAL A 31 -8.11 -10.81 -17.90
C VAL A 31 -8.02 -12.01 -16.97
N GLU A 32 -7.91 -13.20 -17.53
CA GLU A 32 -7.68 -14.42 -16.77
C GLU A 32 -6.23 -14.50 -16.30
N TYR A 33 -6.04 -14.95 -15.06
CA TYR A 33 -4.73 -15.17 -14.47
C TYR A 33 -4.79 -16.27 -13.40
N GLU A 34 -3.66 -16.94 -13.20
CA GLU A 34 -3.46 -17.81 -12.04
C GLU A 34 -3.17 -16.96 -10.80
N SER A 35 -3.96 -17.15 -9.74
CA SER A 35 -3.83 -16.40 -8.49
C SER A 35 -2.94 -17.16 -7.49
N ILE A 36 -1.74 -16.65 -7.22
CA ILE A 36 -0.73 -17.33 -6.41
C ILE A 36 -0.54 -16.60 -5.07
N ASN A 37 -1.08 -17.18 -4.01
CA ASN A 37 -0.91 -16.67 -2.65
C ASN A 37 0.44 -17.12 -2.06
N VAL A 38 1.38 -16.20 -1.95
CA VAL A 38 2.73 -16.49 -1.45
C VAL A 38 2.80 -16.71 0.07
N SER A 39 1.75 -16.33 0.81
CA SER A 39 1.64 -16.65 2.24
C SER A 39 1.17 -18.08 2.49
N ALA A 40 0.38 -18.64 1.57
CA ALA A 40 -0.05 -20.04 1.63
C ALA A 40 0.96 -20.99 0.96
N ARG A 41 1.77 -20.48 0.03
CA ARG A 41 2.76 -21.23 -0.75
C ARG A 41 4.13 -20.53 -0.69
N PRO A 42 4.90 -20.70 0.39
CA PRO A 42 6.20 -20.05 0.53
C PRO A 42 7.17 -20.35 -0.61
N GLU A 43 7.06 -21.52 -1.24
CA GLU A 43 7.84 -21.91 -2.42
C GLU A 43 7.62 -20.96 -3.62
N ALA A 44 6.44 -20.33 -3.73
CA ALA A 44 6.16 -19.35 -4.77
C ALA A 44 6.95 -18.04 -4.60
N MET A 45 7.41 -17.71 -3.38
CA MET A 45 8.38 -16.63 -3.20
C MET A 45 9.75 -17.01 -3.74
N GLU A 46 10.15 -18.29 -3.69
CA GLU A 46 11.45 -18.71 -4.25
C GLU A 46 11.47 -18.53 -5.77
N GLU A 47 10.37 -18.84 -6.47
CA GLU A 47 10.22 -18.54 -7.90
C GLU A 47 10.45 -17.05 -8.21
N LEU A 48 9.92 -16.15 -7.38
CA LEU A 48 10.13 -14.71 -7.52
C LEU A 48 11.58 -14.32 -7.21
N ARG A 49 12.22 -14.95 -6.21
CA ARG A 49 13.62 -14.67 -5.86
C ARG A 49 14.58 -15.07 -6.97
N GLU A 50 14.32 -16.14 -7.71
CA GLU A 50 15.08 -16.52 -8.90
C GLU A 50 15.02 -15.45 -10.00
N LEU A 51 13.94 -14.65 -10.03
CA LEU A 51 13.78 -13.50 -10.93
C LEU A 51 14.33 -12.18 -10.34
N GLY A 52 15.00 -12.25 -9.17
CA GLY A 52 15.49 -11.08 -8.44
C GLY A 52 14.41 -10.31 -7.66
N VAL A 53 13.19 -10.84 -7.60
CA VAL A 53 12.04 -10.15 -7.01
C VAL A 53 11.86 -10.55 -5.54
N ARG A 54 11.71 -9.54 -4.68
CA ARG A 54 11.61 -9.73 -3.22
C ARG A 54 10.29 -9.28 -2.62
N THR A 55 9.38 -8.76 -3.44
CA THR A 55 8.11 -8.18 -2.99
C THR A 55 6.96 -8.55 -3.92
N VAL A 56 5.75 -8.39 -3.42
CA VAL A 56 4.48 -8.57 -4.15
C VAL A 56 3.62 -7.31 -3.94
N PRO A 57 2.69 -6.99 -4.86
CA PRO A 57 2.25 -7.78 -6.01
C PRO A 57 3.20 -7.79 -7.21
N VAL A 58 3.22 -8.93 -7.92
CA VAL A 58 3.93 -9.12 -9.18
C VAL A 58 2.99 -9.79 -10.18
N VAL A 59 2.95 -9.28 -11.41
CA VAL A 59 2.30 -9.95 -12.53
C VAL A 59 3.38 -10.53 -13.43
N ALA A 60 3.32 -11.82 -13.71
CA ALA A 60 4.34 -12.53 -14.49
C ALA A 60 3.74 -13.29 -15.67
N ARG A 61 4.51 -13.41 -16.76
CA ARG A 61 4.24 -14.26 -17.91
C ARG A 61 5.54 -14.96 -18.31
N GLY A 62 5.62 -16.28 -18.10
CA GLY A 62 6.88 -16.99 -18.25
C GLY A 62 7.96 -16.41 -17.31
N LYS A 63 9.06 -15.92 -17.89
CA LYS A 63 10.19 -15.26 -17.17
C LYS A 63 10.08 -13.75 -17.10
N GLU A 64 9.14 -13.16 -17.84
CA GLU A 64 8.89 -11.72 -17.83
C GLU A 64 7.94 -11.37 -16.69
N TYR A 65 8.15 -10.21 -16.07
CA TYR A 65 7.30 -9.74 -15.00
C TYR A 65 7.21 -8.22 -14.97
N VAL A 66 6.19 -7.74 -14.27
CA VAL A 66 6.01 -6.34 -13.92
C VAL A 66 5.60 -6.22 -12.45
N PHE A 67 6.16 -5.23 -11.80
CA PHE A 67 5.79 -4.78 -10.47
C PHE A 67 4.43 -4.08 -10.53
N ALA A 68 3.43 -4.58 -9.81
CA ALA A 68 2.07 -4.04 -9.89
C ALA A 68 1.81 -2.84 -8.95
N GLN A 69 2.83 -2.03 -8.72
CA GLN A 69 2.82 -0.82 -7.91
C GLN A 69 2.23 0.36 -8.70
N GLU A 70 2.42 0.35 -10.03
CA GLU A 70 1.82 1.28 -10.99
C GLU A 70 0.97 0.49 -11.98
N LEU A 71 -0.33 0.80 -12.04
CA LEU A 71 -1.27 0.07 -12.89
C LEU A 71 -1.07 0.38 -14.37
N ALA A 72 -0.51 1.54 -14.72
CA ALA A 72 -0.15 1.84 -16.09
C ALA A 72 0.92 0.87 -16.63
N ASP A 73 1.92 0.52 -15.82
CA ASP A 73 2.97 -0.43 -16.19
C ASP A 73 2.38 -1.83 -16.41
N VAL A 74 1.45 -2.25 -15.54
CA VAL A 74 0.68 -3.49 -15.73
C VAL A 74 -0.12 -3.43 -17.03
N SER A 75 -0.86 -2.34 -17.26
CA SER A 75 -1.71 -2.14 -18.44
C SER A 75 -0.88 -2.31 -19.72
N GLN A 76 0.32 -1.71 -19.76
CA GLN A 76 1.28 -1.87 -20.85
C GLN A 76 1.76 -3.31 -20.97
N PHE A 77 2.16 -3.95 -19.87
CA PHE A 77 2.63 -5.33 -19.84
C PHE A 77 1.61 -6.33 -20.40
N ILE A 78 0.32 -6.14 -20.10
CA ILE A 78 -0.75 -7.01 -20.60
C ILE A 78 -1.31 -6.58 -21.96
N GLY A 79 -0.82 -5.48 -22.54
CA GLY A 79 -1.28 -4.97 -23.84
C GLY A 79 -2.71 -4.42 -23.83
N ARG A 80 -3.17 -3.88 -22.69
CA ARG A 80 -4.48 -3.21 -22.56
C ARG A 80 -4.27 -1.71 -22.43
N LYS A 81 -5.06 -0.91 -23.14
CA LYS A 81 -5.02 0.55 -23.00
C LYS A 81 -6.07 0.98 -21.98
N VAL A 82 -5.63 1.56 -20.87
CA VAL A 82 -6.50 2.13 -19.83
C VAL A 82 -6.12 3.60 -19.62
N ASP A 83 -7.13 4.44 -19.48
CA ASP A 83 -6.94 5.84 -19.10
C ASP A 83 -7.00 5.99 -17.58
N PHE A 84 -5.96 6.58 -16.99
CA PHE A 84 -5.81 6.74 -15.55
C PHE A 84 -5.98 8.21 -15.18
N ARG A 85 -7.09 8.53 -14.54
CA ARG A 85 -7.33 9.86 -13.97
C ARG A 85 -6.78 9.94 -12.57
N ARG A 86 -5.98 10.97 -12.30
CA ARG A 86 -5.33 11.21 -11.02
C ARG A 86 -5.78 12.53 -10.42
N LEU A 87 -5.93 12.56 -9.10
CA LEU A 87 -6.19 13.82 -8.40
C LEU A 87 -4.95 14.72 -8.45
N PRO A 88 -5.09 16.06 -8.50
CA PRO A 88 -3.95 16.96 -8.40
C PRO A 88 -3.14 16.74 -7.11
N PRO A 89 -1.81 16.94 -7.11
CA PRO A 89 -0.97 16.74 -5.92
C PRO A 89 -1.47 17.44 -4.66
N ALA A 90 -2.01 18.66 -4.77
CA ALA A 90 -2.57 19.39 -3.63
C ALA A 90 -3.77 18.68 -2.99
N ALA A 91 -4.67 18.12 -3.81
CA ALA A 91 -5.80 17.34 -3.32
C ALA A 91 -5.35 16.01 -2.69
N LEU A 92 -4.35 15.36 -3.29
CA LEU A 92 -3.74 14.16 -2.71
C LEU A 92 -3.15 14.45 -1.33
N HIS A 93 -2.38 15.53 -1.17
CA HIS A 93 -1.80 15.90 0.12
C HIS A 93 -2.88 16.16 1.18
N GLN A 94 -3.92 16.93 0.86
CA GLN A 94 -5.02 17.20 1.78
C GLN A 94 -5.72 15.92 2.23
N LYS A 95 -6.05 15.03 1.29
CA LYS A 95 -6.65 13.73 1.59
C LYS A 95 -5.71 12.84 2.40
N TRP A 96 -4.40 12.85 2.11
CA TRP A 96 -3.42 12.08 2.85
C TRP A 96 -3.35 12.54 4.32
N GLN A 97 -3.31 13.85 4.57
CA GLN A 97 -3.35 14.39 5.93
C GLN A 97 -4.65 13.99 6.67
N ALA A 98 -5.80 14.05 6.00
CA ALA A 98 -7.08 13.60 6.58
C ALA A 98 -7.06 12.10 6.94
N VAL A 99 -6.49 11.27 6.06
CA VAL A 99 -6.27 9.83 6.29
C VAL A 99 -5.39 9.57 7.50
N LEU A 100 -4.24 10.24 7.60
CA LEU A 100 -3.32 10.07 8.72
C LEU A 100 -3.94 10.55 10.04
N ALA A 101 -4.74 11.63 10.01
CA ALA A 101 -5.46 12.11 11.18
C ALA A 101 -6.55 11.13 11.64
N ALA A 102 -7.30 10.54 10.71
CA ALA A 102 -8.31 9.53 11.03
C ALA A 102 -7.66 8.25 11.59
N ALA A 103 -6.60 7.76 10.95
CA ALA A 103 -5.85 6.60 11.44
C ALA A 103 -5.32 6.83 12.86
N GLN A 104 -4.85 8.03 13.19
CA GLN A 104 -4.39 8.35 14.56
C GLN A 104 -5.52 8.25 15.59
N ARG A 105 -6.75 8.67 15.25
CA ARG A 105 -7.92 8.50 16.12
C ARG A 105 -8.25 7.02 16.32
N HIS A 106 -8.30 6.25 15.23
CA HIS A 106 -8.67 4.84 15.27
C HIS A 106 -7.64 3.97 16.01
N VAL A 107 -6.35 4.26 15.86
CA VAL A 107 -5.29 3.55 16.60
C VAL A 107 -5.48 3.67 18.11
N MET A 108 -5.92 4.83 18.61
CA MET A 108 -6.18 5.02 20.03
C MET A 108 -7.40 4.25 20.55
N GLN A 109 -8.24 3.73 19.67
CA GLN A 109 -9.39 2.90 20.04
C GLN A 109 -9.05 1.40 20.12
N ILE A 110 -7.86 0.99 19.66
CA ILE A 110 -7.44 -0.41 19.69
C ILE A 110 -7.11 -0.78 21.15
N PRO A 111 -7.75 -1.80 21.74
CA PRO A 111 -7.38 -2.25 23.07
C PRO A 111 -5.94 -2.79 23.07
N ALA A 112 -5.13 -2.35 24.03
CA ALA A 112 -3.68 -2.58 24.01
C ALA A 112 -3.31 -4.07 24.03
N GLU A 113 -4.08 -4.88 24.75
CA GLU A 113 -3.94 -6.33 24.83
C GLU A 113 -4.19 -7.06 23.51
N ARG A 114 -4.90 -6.43 22.57
CA ARG A 114 -5.22 -6.99 21.25
C ARG A 114 -4.17 -6.66 20.19
N LEU A 115 -3.26 -5.72 20.46
CA LEU A 115 -2.20 -5.32 19.51
C LEU A 115 -1.37 -6.49 18.93
N PRO A 116 -1.01 -7.53 19.72
CA PRO A 116 -0.27 -8.67 19.20
C PRO A 116 -1.10 -9.64 18.34
N GLU A 117 -2.43 -9.54 18.36
CA GLU A 117 -3.30 -10.42 17.57
C GLU A 117 -3.14 -10.19 16.08
N ARG A 118 -3.44 -11.22 15.28
CA ARG A 118 -3.41 -11.11 13.82
C ARG A 118 -4.51 -10.16 13.35
N ALA A 119 -4.14 -9.24 12.46
CA ALA A 119 -5.08 -8.32 11.82
C ALA A 119 -6.02 -9.03 10.82
N THR A 120 -5.58 -10.16 10.25
CA THR A 120 -6.37 -11.01 9.36
C THR A 120 -5.90 -12.46 9.47
N PRO A 121 -6.78 -13.47 9.35
CA PRO A 121 -6.37 -14.88 9.49
C PRO A 121 -5.34 -15.35 8.44
N GLY A 122 -5.40 -14.81 7.22
CA GLY A 122 -4.59 -15.28 6.08
C GLY A 122 -3.14 -14.81 6.05
N ARG A 123 -2.73 -13.92 6.97
CA ARG A 123 -1.36 -13.40 7.03
C ARG A 123 -0.92 -13.26 8.48
N ASP A 124 0.30 -13.70 8.74
CA ASP A 124 0.98 -13.46 10.02
C ASP A 124 1.45 -12.01 10.08
N ARG A 125 0.51 -11.09 10.33
CA ARG A 125 0.74 -9.67 10.57
C ARG A 125 -0.12 -9.24 11.73
N SER A 126 0.50 -8.69 12.77
CA SER A 126 -0.23 -8.25 13.94
C SER A 126 -1.02 -6.95 13.67
N ILE A 127 -1.98 -6.64 14.53
CA ILE A 127 -2.70 -5.37 14.52
C ILE A 127 -1.72 -4.21 14.77
N ARG A 128 -0.74 -4.40 15.65
CA ARG A 128 0.40 -3.48 15.86
C ARG A 128 1.12 -3.17 14.55
N ASP A 129 1.48 -4.19 13.79
CA ASP A 129 2.21 -4.01 12.53
C ASP A 129 1.35 -3.29 11.49
N LEU A 130 0.06 -3.65 11.37
CA LEU A 130 -0.87 -2.96 10.47
C LEU A 130 -1.03 -1.48 10.87
N ALA A 131 -1.23 -1.21 12.16
CA ALA A 131 -1.42 0.14 12.68
C ALA A 131 -0.20 1.02 12.45
N TYR A 132 1.01 0.48 12.64
CA TYR A 132 2.26 1.16 12.39
C TYR A 132 2.52 1.40 10.89
N HIS A 133 2.20 0.40 10.05
CA HIS A 133 2.43 0.42 8.60
C HIS A 133 1.71 1.55 7.87
N VAL A 134 0.55 2.01 8.36
CA VAL A 134 -0.15 3.19 7.81
C VAL A 134 0.78 4.39 7.68
N TYR A 135 1.70 4.56 8.64
CA TYR A 135 2.63 5.70 8.73
C TYR A 135 4.01 5.38 8.13
N GLN A 136 4.41 4.11 8.02
CA GLN A 136 5.61 3.74 7.27
C GLN A 136 5.50 4.09 5.78
N VAL A 137 4.27 4.12 5.24
CA VAL A 137 4.01 4.52 3.85
C VAL A 137 4.45 5.97 3.55
N PRO A 138 3.98 7.00 4.29
CA PRO A 138 4.50 8.36 4.14
C PRO A 138 5.96 8.50 4.56
N ASP A 139 6.44 7.75 5.55
CA ASP A 139 7.84 7.82 5.97
C ASP A 139 8.80 7.36 4.85
N ALA A 140 8.50 6.25 4.18
CA ALA A 140 9.35 5.82 3.04
C ALA A 140 9.24 6.77 1.85
N PHE A 141 8.06 7.36 1.62
CA PHE A 141 7.92 8.41 0.61
C PHE A 141 8.84 9.59 0.93
N LEU A 142 8.86 10.03 2.20
CA LEU A 142 9.74 11.10 2.66
C LEU A 142 11.22 10.71 2.51
N GLN A 143 11.62 9.50 2.89
CA GLN A 143 13.00 9.02 2.69
C GLN A 143 13.39 8.99 1.20
N ALA A 144 12.45 8.68 0.30
CA ALA A 144 12.71 8.72 -1.13
C ALA A 144 12.96 10.15 -1.65
N VAL A 145 12.16 11.12 -1.20
CA VAL A 145 12.24 12.51 -1.69
C VAL A 145 13.26 13.37 -0.94
N GLU A 146 13.60 13.04 0.30
CA GLU A 146 14.56 13.75 1.14
C GLU A 146 15.96 13.14 1.02
N ASP A 147 16.08 11.81 1.02
CA ASP A 147 17.34 11.08 1.12
C ASP A 147 17.70 10.27 -0.14
N GLY A 148 16.80 10.22 -1.14
CA GLY A 148 17.00 9.45 -2.37
C GLY A 148 16.86 7.94 -2.21
N ALA A 149 16.16 7.47 -1.16
CA ALA A 149 15.92 6.05 -0.95
C ALA A 149 15.10 5.41 -2.09
N GLN A 150 15.67 4.42 -2.77
CA GLN A 150 15.03 3.75 -3.92
C GLN A 150 14.20 2.51 -3.53
N ASP A 151 14.66 1.77 -2.52
CA ASP A 151 13.95 0.60 -2.01
C ASP A 151 13.00 0.99 -0.88
N LEU A 152 11.85 1.56 -1.24
CA LEU A 152 10.85 1.91 -0.25
C LEU A 152 10.27 0.65 0.43
N THR A 153 10.42 -0.56 -0.15
CA THR A 153 9.98 -1.80 0.48
C THR A 153 10.78 -2.16 1.71
N ALA A 154 12.05 -1.73 1.77
CA ALA A 154 12.88 -1.88 2.97
C ALA A 154 12.26 -1.13 4.17
N VAL A 155 11.56 -0.03 3.93
CA VAL A 155 10.88 0.74 4.98
C VAL A 155 9.52 0.13 5.31
N TYR A 156 8.64 -0.08 4.32
CA TYR A 156 7.28 -0.56 4.62
C TYR A 156 7.24 -2.00 5.14
N ASN A 157 8.20 -2.84 4.77
CA ASN A 157 8.23 -4.23 5.22
C ASN A 157 9.03 -4.42 6.51
N ALA A 158 9.68 -3.37 7.02
CA ALA A 158 10.37 -3.45 8.29
C ALA A 158 9.36 -3.64 9.43
N PRO A 159 9.63 -4.54 10.40
CA PRO A 159 8.79 -4.64 11.59
C PRO A 159 8.82 -3.32 12.37
N PRO A 160 7.74 -2.98 13.10
CA PRO A 160 7.78 -1.85 14.02
C PRO A 160 8.94 -2.00 15.00
N PRO A 161 9.70 -0.93 15.31
CA PRO A 161 10.80 -0.96 16.27
C PRO A 161 10.39 -1.61 17.60
N ALA A 162 11.31 -2.35 18.24
CA ALA A 162 11.02 -3.14 19.43
C ALA A 162 10.44 -2.32 20.61
N ASN A 163 10.76 -1.02 20.68
CA ASN A 163 10.26 -0.09 21.68
C ASN A 163 8.83 0.43 21.41
N VAL A 164 8.30 0.26 20.19
CA VAL A 164 6.91 0.63 19.87
C VAL A 164 6.00 -0.48 20.40
N THR A 165 5.49 -0.35 21.62
CA THR A 165 4.72 -1.43 22.28
C THR A 165 3.28 -1.05 22.60
N LYS A 166 2.97 0.25 22.56
CA LYS A 166 1.67 0.81 22.93
C LYS A 166 1.05 1.59 21.77
N VAL A 167 -0.27 1.76 21.82
CA VAL A 167 -1.00 2.61 20.86
C VAL A 167 -0.48 4.05 20.85
N ASP A 168 -0.01 4.55 22.00
CA ASP A 168 0.62 5.88 22.11
C ASP A 168 1.91 6.00 21.31
N ASP A 169 2.74 4.96 21.28
CA ASP A 169 3.99 4.96 20.51
C ASP A 169 3.69 5.04 19.01
N ILE A 170 2.69 4.28 18.56
CA ILE A 170 2.22 4.27 17.16
C ILE A 170 1.64 5.64 16.80
N ARG A 171 0.79 6.22 17.66
CA ARG A 171 0.24 7.57 17.45
C ARG A 171 1.33 8.63 17.41
N ALA A 172 2.32 8.57 18.30
CA ALA A 172 3.43 9.52 18.33
C ALA A 172 4.27 9.45 17.04
N TYR A 173 4.54 8.24 16.54
CA TYR A 173 5.18 8.05 15.24
C TYR A 173 4.32 8.64 14.11
N GLY A 174 3.03 8.33 14.08
CA GLY A 174 2.10 8.85 13.07
C GLY A 174 2.01 10.38 13.07
N ALA A 175 1.95 11.01 14.25
CA ALA A 175 1.95 12.46 14.39
C ALA A 175 3.25 13.10 13.88
N SER A 176 4.39 12.47 14.19
CA SER A 176 5.71 12.91 13.71
C SER A 176 5.80 12.86 12.18
N VAL A 177 5.38 11.73 11.58
CA VAL A 177 5.41 11.55 10.12
C VAL A 177 4.43 12.49 9.42
N ALA A 178 3.22 12.69 9.95
CA ALA A 178 2.25 13.64 9.39
C ALA A 178 2.80 15.09 9.39
N LYS A 179 3.48 15.48 10.47
CA LYS A 179 4.16 16.79 10.57
C LYS A 179 5.31 16.92 9.57
N ARG A 180 6.11 15.86 9.39
CA ARG A 180 7.19 15.83 8.37
C ARG A 180 6.61 15.95 6.96
N LEU A 181 5.52 15.23 6.66
CA LEU A 181 4.83 15.29 5.37
C LEU A 181 4.31 16.70 5.07
N GLU A 182 3.69 17.37 6.05
CA GLU A 182 3.25 18.76 5.92
C GLU A 182 4.42 19.71 5.67
N ALA A 183 5.53 19.54 6.41
CA ALA A 183 6.71 20.36 6.26
C ALA A 183 7.36 20.20 4.87
N TRP A 184 7.48 18.96 4.39
CA TRP A 184 7.93 18.66 3.04
C TRP A 184 7.00 19.28 1.99
N TRP A 185 5.68 19.13 2.14
CA TRP A 185 4.71 19.67 1.20
C TRP A 185 4.83 21.20 1.06
N ARG A 186 5.00 21.92 2.17
CA ARG A 186 5.21 23.38 2.15
C ARG A 186 6.50 23.78 1.45
N ARG A 187 7.57 23.00 1.62
CA ARG A 187 8.89 23.28 1.05
C ARG A 187 8.96 22.95 -0.43
N GLU A 188 8.43 21.79 -0.83
CA GLU A 188 8.71 21.16 -2.12
C GLU A 188 7.48 20.57 -2.82
N GLY A 189 6.27 20.69 -2.26
CA GLY A 189 5.07 20.05 -2.80
C GLY A 189 4.75 20.38 -4.26
N LYS A 190 5.12 21.58 -4.74
CA LYS A 190 4.99 21.95 -6.17
C LYS A 190 5.78 21.04 -7.11
N ARG A 191 6.91 20.47 -6.64
CA ARG A 191 7.72 19.55 -7.43
C ARG A 191 6.95 18.26 -7.77
N ALA A 192 5.93 17.91 -6.98
CA ALA A 192 5.11 16.73 -7.25
C ALA A 192 4.42 16.76 -8.62
N GLU A 193 4.22 17.93 -9.23
CA GLU A 193 3.57 18.08 -10.54
C GLU A 193 4.43 17.61 -11.73
N SER A 194 5.75 17.64 -11.61
CA SER A 194 6.65 17.40 -12.75
C SER A 194 7.90 16.58 -12.44
N ALA A 195 8.30 16.49 -11.17
CA ALA A 195 9.50 15.75 -10.79
C ALA A 195 9.31 14.24 -10.94
N LYS A 196 10.43 13.55 -10.98
CA LYS A 196 10.51 12.10 -10.95
C LYS A 196 11.27 11.62 -9.72
N VAL A 197 11.09 10.37 -9.37
CA VAL A 197 11.78 9.69 -8.26
C VAL A 197 12.18 8.29 -8.69
N GLU A 198 13.39 7.89 -8.33
CA GLU A 198 13.88 6.53 -8.53
C GLU A 198 13.23 5.58 -7.54
N THR A 199 12.76 4.42 -8.01
CA THR A 199 12.15 3.40 -7.17
C THR A 199 12.66 2.01 -7.54
N TYR A 200 12.47 1.03 -6.66
CA TYR A 200 12.79 -0.38 -6.95
C TYR A 200 12.03 -0.97 -8.15
N TYR A 201 10.99 -0.28 -8.64
CA TYR A 201 10.21 -0.68 -9.81
C TYR A 201 10.36 0.33 -10.97
N GLY A 202 11.48 1.06 -10.99
CA GLY A 202 11.87 1.99 -12.05
C GLY A 202 11.69 3.47 -11.68
N GLU A 203 12.14 4.35 -12.58
CA GLU A 203 11.93 5.79 -12.45
C GLU A 203 10.44 6.12 -12.66
N GLN A 204 9.85 6.88 -11.74
CA GLN A 204 8.41 7.14 -11.73
C GLN A 204 8.12 8.64 -11.56
N PRO A 205 7.04 9.18 -12.14
CA PRO A 205 6.58 10.52 -11.80
C PRO A 205 6.29 10.61 -10.29
N LEU A 206 6.78 11.66 -9.63
CA LEU A 206 6.59 11.86 -8.21
C LEU A 206 5.10 11.95 -7.85
N HIS A 207 4.28 12.54 -8.74
CA HIS A 207 2.83 12.55 -8.64
C HIS A 207 2.24 11.15 -8.46
N HIS A 208 2.68 10.18 -9.26
CA HIS A 208 2.17 8.82 -9.23
C HIS A 208 2.55 8.12 -7.92
N VAL A 209 3.78 8.35 -7.46
CA VAL A 209 4.26 7.80 -6.18
C VAL A 209 3.46 8.38 -5.01
N MET A 210 3.20 9.69 -5.04
CA MET A 210 2.39 10.38 -4.05
C MET A 210 0.93 9.88 -4.03
N GLU A 211 0.31 9.70 -5.20
CA GLU A 211 -1.03 9.10 -5.29
C GLU A 211 -1.04 7.69 -4.69
N ARG A 212 -0.06 6.86 -5.08
CA ARG A 212 0.08 5.50 -4.56
C ARG A 212 0.14 5.48 -3.05
N CYS A 213 1.03 6.27 -2.46
CA CYS A 213 1.19 6.30 -1.01
C CYS A 213 -0.06 6.84 -0.30
N THR A 214 -0.77 7.81 -0.91
CA THR A 214 -2.01 8.36 -0.35
C THR A 214 -3.10 7.27 -0.23
N TRP A 215 -3.43 6.58 -1.32
CA TRP A 215 -4.48 5.55 -1.28
C TRP A 215 -4.04 4.28 -0.54
N HIS A 216 -2.73 3.98 -0.51
CA HIS A 216 -2.19 2.87 0.25
C HIS A 216 -2.36 3.08 1.77
N SER A 217 -2.02 4.26 2.29
CA SER A 217 -2.34 4.63 3.68
C SER A 217 -3.85 4.59 3.93
N ALA A 218 -4.66 5.08 2.98
CA ALA A 218 -6.12 5.09 3.10
C ALA A 218 -6.71 3.67 3.21
N GLN A 219 -6.20 2.73 2.43
CA GLN A 219 -6.67 1.34 2.47
C GLN A 219 -6.33 0.66 3.80
N HIS A 220 -5.13 0.90 4.33
CA HIS A 220 -4.77 0.39 5.66
C HIS A 220 -5.56 1.07 6.78
N ALA A 221 -5.92 2.35 6.63
CA ALA A 221 -6.85 3.00 7.56
C ALA A 221 -8.25 2.33 7.54
N ARG A 222 -8.77 1.93 6.37
CA ARG A 222 -10.02 1.12 6.27
C ARG A 222 -9.87 -0.24 6.95
N GLN A 223 -8.71 -0.87 6.81
CA GLN A 223 -8.43 -2.15 7.47
C GLN A 223 -8.43 -2.02 9.00
N ILE A 224 -7.87 -0.94 9.56
CA ILE A 224 -7.94 -0.65 11.00
C ILE A 224 -9.38 -0.45 11.45
N VAL A 225 -10.19 0.28 10.68
CA VAL A 225 -11.63 0.45 10.95
C VAL A 225 -12.34 -0.91 11.06
N SER A 226 -12.10 -1.81 10.10
CA SER A 226 -12.69 -3.16 10.15
C SER A 226 -12.21 -4.01 11.33
N VAL A 227 -10.96 -3.82 11.79
CA VAL A 227 -10.48 -4.45 13.03
C VAL A 227 -11.28 -3.94 14.24
N LEU A 228 -11.50 -2.63 14.35
CA LEU A 228 -12.32 -2.06 15.44
C LEU A 228 -13.77 -2.59 15.40
N GLU A 229 -14.38 -2.61 14.23
CA GLU A 229 -15.73 -3.15 14.04
C GLU A 229 -15.80 -4.64 14.41
N GLY A 230 -14.77 -5.42 14.07
CA GLY A 230 -14.64 -6.82 14.47
C GLY A 230 -14.54 -7.02 15.99
N PHE A 231 -14.14 -5.99 16.73
CA PHE A 231 -14.15 -5.96 18.19
C PHE A 231 -15.45 -5.40 18.78
N GLY A 232 -16.43 -5.04 17.93
CA GLY A 232 -17.66 -4.36 18.36
C GLY A 232 -17.43 -2.90 18.76
N ILE A 233 -16.31 -2.29 18.36
CA ILE A 233 -15.96 -0.91 18.67
C ILE A 233 -16.37 -0.02 17.50
N VAL A 234 -17.22 0.97 17.76
CA VAL A 234 -17.61 1.97 16.75
C VAL A 234 -16.42 2.92 16.49
N PRO A 235 -15.92 3.02 15.23
CA PRO A 235 -14.83 3.93 14.91
C PRO A 235 -15.19 5.40 15.17
N ASN A 236 -14.25 6.18 15.71
CA ASN A 236 -14.43 7.60 16.02
C ASN A 236 -14.14 8.48 14.80
N GLY A 237 -15.21 8.98 14.19
CA GLY A 237 -15.15 9.83 13.01
C GLY A 237 -14.47 9.11 11.85
N PRO A 238 -14.99 7.96 11.39
CA PRO A 238 -14.44 7.27 10.24
C PRO A 238 -14.52 8.15 9.00
N LEU A 239 -13.58 7.95 8.09
CA LEU A 239 -13.64 8.59 6.77
C LEU A 239 -14.85 8.05 5.99
N THR A 240 -15.42 8.93 5.18
CA THR A 240 -16.58 8.70 4.34
C THR A 240 -16.18 8.41 2.89
N GLN A 241 -17.15 8.10 2.03
CA GLN A 241 -16.88 7.95 0.60
C GLN A 241 -16.32 9.23 -0.04
N GLU A 242 -16.72 10.42 0.43
CA GLU A 242 -16.23 11.70 -0.09
C GLU A 242 -14.73 11.89 0.20
N ASP A 243 -14.28 11.48 1.39
CA ASP A 243 -12.87 11.52 1.76
C ASP A 243 -12.01 10.66 0.82
N TYR A 244 -12.55 9.53 0.34
CA TYR A 244 -11.89 8.64 -0.61
C TYR A 244 -12.11 9.00 -2.08
N ALA A 245 -13.07 9.88 -2.40
CA ALA A 245 -13.44 10.17 -3.77
C ALA A 245 -12.23 10.63 -4.61
N GLY A 246 -12.08 10.01 -5.79
CA GLY A 246 -10.98 10.27 -6.72
C GLY A 246 -9.67 9.52 -6.42
N LEU A 247 -9.52 8.93 -5.24
CA LEU A 247 -8.42 7.99 -4.99
C LEU A 247 -8.74 6.65 -5.67
N PRO A 248 -7.74 5.93 -6.22
CA PRO A 248 -7.94 4.64 -6.87
C PRO A 248 -8.08 3.52 -5.82
N MET A 249 -9.01 3.67 -4.87
CA MET A 249 -9.29 2.68 -3.84
C MET A 249 -9.75 1.35 -4.46
N PRO A 250 -9.35 0.20 -3.90
CA PRO A 250 -10.01 -1.05 -4.21
C PRO A 250 -11.39 -1.14 -3.56
N ALA A 251 -12.32 -1.88 -4.16
CA ALA A 251 -13.62 -2.17 -3.54
C ALA A 251 -13.45 -3.08 -2.32
N GLY A 252 -12.70 -4.17 -2.49
CA GLY A 252 -12.30 -5.12 -1.47
C GLY A 252 -11.45 -4.51 -0.37
N LEU A 253 -11.60 -5.06 0.82
CA LEU A 253 -10.88 -4.62 2.01
C LEU A 253 -9.67 -5.51 2.32
N TRP A 254 -9.95 -6.81 2.30
CA TRP A 254 -9.02 -7.91 2.49
C TRP A 254 -9.06 -8.80 1.23
N GLU A 255 -8.03 -9.61 1.07
CA GLU A 255 -7.92 -10.68 0.05
C GLU A 255 -7.55 -11.97 0.76
#